data_AF-A0A3Q9WN54-F1
#
_entry.id   AF-A0A3Q9WN54-F1
#
_cell.length_a   1.000
_cell.length_b   1.000
_cell.length_c   1.000
_cell.angle_alpha   90.00
_cell.angle_beta   90.00
_cell.angle_gamma   90.00
#
_symmetry.space_group_name_H-M   'P 1'
#
loop_
_entity.id
_entity.type
_entity.pdbx_description
1 polymer ?
#
loop_
_entity_poly.entity_id
_entity_poly.type
_entity_poly.pdbx_seq_one_letter_code
_entity_poly.pdbx_strand_id
1 'polypeptide(L)'
;MENGMKRTAAAAVGCAAFLLTGCAMVFFSEDEKLEMRDSASEYQQAVLEDLVVTEAEYRDAVDAARTCIQDAGWGVGPIERQHGNQLGFQSSYSGDAPPADEVMQACNDEFMTQIGPIWVSQRTKLTSHP
;
A
#
# COMPACT_ATOMS: atom_id res chain seq x y z
N MET A 1 1.22 64.20 -42.56
CA MET A 1 1.93 62.93 -42.30
C MET A 1 1.65 62.56 -40.86
N GLU A 2 0.57 61.81 -40.67
CA GLU A 2 0.12 61.22 -39.40
C GLU A 2 0.81 59.86 -39.22
N ASN A 3 1.36 59.62 -38.03
CA ASN A 3 1.63 58.30 -37.46
C ASN A 3 1.49 58.54 -35.95
N GLY A 4 0.55 57.96 -35.20
CA GLY A 4 -0.08 56.66 -35.35
C GLY A 4 0.16 55.87 -34.05
N MET A 5 -0.37 56.36 -32.92
CA MET A 5 -0.24 55.69 -31.62
C MET A 5 -1.54 55.78 -30.84
N LYS A 6 -2.43 54.80 -31.07
CA LYS A 6 -3.54 54.45 -30.16
C LYS A 6 -3.84 52.96 -30.29
N ARG A 7 -3.68 52.20 -29.20
CA ARG A 7 -4.79 51.51 -28.49
C ARG A 7 -4.25 50.59 -27.40
N THR A 8 -4.77 50.82 -26.20
CA THR A 8 -4.81 49.98 -25.00
C THR A 8 -5.57 48.67 -25.23
N ALA A 9 -5.14 47.57 -24.59
CA ALA A 9 -6.00 46.66 -23.82
C ALA A 9 -5.18 45.50 -23.22
N ALA A 10 -5.46 45.19 -21.96
CA ALA A 10 -4.89 44.11 -21.19
C ALA A 10 -5.31 42.73 -21.69
N ALA A 11 -4.43 41.73 -21.55
CA ALA A 11 -4.81 40.32 -21.47
C ALA A 11 -4.05 39.70 -20.30
N ALA A 12 -4.70 39.68 -19.14
CA ALA A 12 -4.29 38.85 -18.01
C ALA A 12 -4.47 37.39 -18.43
N VAL A 13 -3.37 36.72 -18.77
CA VAL A 13 -3.36 35.26 -18.92
C VAL A 13 -3.30 34.68 -17.52
N GLY A 14 -4.48 34.50 -16.93
CA GLY A 14 -4.66 33.74 -15.71
C GLY A 14 -4.27 32.29 -15.95
N CYS A 15 -3.13 31.86 -15.41
CA CYS A 15 -2.90 30.45 -15.13
C CYS A 15 -3.83 30.05 -13.98
N ALA A 16 -5.01 29.55 -14.33
CA ALA A 16 -5.85 28.82 -13.39
C ALA A 16 -5.15 27.51 -13.04
N ALA A 17 -4.31 27.54 -12.01
CA ALA A 17 -3.81 26.33 -11.36
C ALA A 17 -5.00 25.68 -10.63
N PHE A 18 -5.69 24.78 -11.31
CA PHE A 18 -6.61 23.84 -10.67
C PHE A 18 -5.79 22.93 -9.76
N LEU A 19 -5.62 23.32 -8.50
CA LEU A 19 -5.22 22.43 -7.41
C LEU A 19 -6.40 21.50 -7.11
N LEU A 20 -6.67 20.58 -8.02
CA LEU A 20 -7.47 19.40 -7.72
C LEU A 20 -6.58 18.49 -6.89
N THR A 21 -6.58 18.68 -5.58
CA THR A 21 -6.15 17.67 -4.60
C THR A 21 -7.13 16.50 -4.66
N GLY A 22 -7.10 15.76 -5.78
CA GLY A 22 -7.77 14.48 -5.95
C GLY A 22 -6.87 13.40 -5.37
N CYS A 23 -7.46 12.42 -4.68
CA CYS A 23 -6.77 11.24 -4.16
C CYS A 23 -5.84 10.66 -5.25
N ALA A 24 -4.53 10.74 -5.05
CA ALA A 24 -3.58 10.11 -5.96
C ALA A 24 -3.82 8.60 -5.89
N MET A 25 -4.28 8.03 -7.00
CA MET A 25 -4.42 6.60 -7.13
C MET A 25 -3.01 6.01 -7.24
N VAL A 26 -2.60 5.20 -6.26
CA VAL A 26 -1.30 4.52 -6.30
C VAL A 26 -1.37 3.41 -7.35
N PHE A 27 -0.53 3.54 -8.37
CA PHE A 27 -0.29 2.53 -9.40
C PHE A 27 1.22 2.38 -9.55
N PHE A 28 1.69 1.15 -9.69
CA PHE A 28 3.10 0.84 -9.93
C PHE A 28 3.27 0.35 -11.37
N SER A 29 4.26 0.91 -12.05
CA SER A 29 4.80 0.37 -13.29
C SER A 29 5.46 -1.01 -13.05
N GLU A 30 5.74 -1.73 -14.11
CA GLU A 30 6.42 -3.03 -14.03
C GLU A 30 7.83 -2.89 -13.42
N ASP A 31 8.58 -1.86 -13.84
CA ASP A 31 9.92 -1.55 -13.31
C ASP A 31 9.88 -1.26 -11.81
N GLU A 32 8.90 -0.48 -11.34
CA GLU A 32 8.72 -0.21 -9.91
C GLU A 32 8.42 -1.49 -9.13
N LYS A 33 7.59 -2.39 -9.68
CA LYS A 33 7.30 -3.68 -9.03
C LYS A 33 8.52 -4.60 -8.99
N LEU A 34 9.36 -4.58 -10.03
CA LEU A 34 10.62 -5.32 -10.05
C LEU A 34 11.55 -4.81 -8.94
N GLU A 35 11.68 -3.49 -8.79
CA GLU A 35 12.48 -2.89 -7.71
C GLU A 35 11.91 -3.25 -6.32
N MET A 36 10.59 -3.22 -6.16
CA MET A 36 9.93 -3.65 -4.93
C MET A 36 10.21 -5.12 -4.62
N ARG A 37 10.09 -6.02 -5.60
CA ARG A 37 10.43 -7.45 -5.44
C ARG A 37 11.90 -7.61 -5.04
N ASP A 38 12.81 -7.02 -5.80
CA ASP A 38 14.26 -7.22 -5.64
C ASP A 38 14.80 -6.66 -4.30
N SER A 39 14.08 -5.73 -3.67
CA SER A 39 14.37 -5.19 -2.34
C SER A 39 13.60 -5.87 -1.20
N ALA A 40 12.71 -6.82 -1.49
CA ALA A 40 11.89 -7.50 -0.50
C ALA A 40 12.62 -8.66 0.21
N SER A 41 12.00 -9.20 1.26
CA SER A 41 12.43 -10.46 1.89
C SER A 41 12.37 -11.64 0.90
N GLU A 42 13.03 -12.76 1.21
CA GLU A 42 12.98 -13.97 0.37
C GLU A 42 11.55 -14.49 0.19
N TYR A 43 10.73 -14.44 1.25
CA TYR A 43 9.31 -14.80 1.17
C TYR A 43 8.58 -13.93 0.15
N GLN A 44 8.73 -12.61 0.24
CA GLN A 44 8.05 -11.68 -0.65
C GLN A 44 8.58 -11.75 -2.08
N GLN A 45 9.86 -12.01 -2.27
CA GLN A 45 10.43 -12.25 -3.60
C GLN A 45 9.77 -13.44 -4.30
N ALA A 46 9.52 -14.52 -3.56
CA ALA A 46 8.84 -15.70 -4.10
C ALA A 46 7.38 -15.41 -4.46
N VAL A 47 6.64 -14.68 -3.60
CA VAL A 47 5.26 -14.27 -3.90
C VAL A 47 5.20 -13.33 -5.10
N LEU A 48 6.17 -12.42 -5.24
CA LEU A 48 6.19 -11.40 -6.29
C LEU A 48 6.92 -11.87 -7.57
N GLU A 49 7.11 -13.18 -7.77
CA GLU A 49 7.84 -13.71 -8.93
C GLU A 49 7.24 -13.22 -10.26
N ASP A 50 5.91 -13.18 -10.36
CA ASP A 50 5.17 -12.74 -11.56
C ASP A 50 4.68 -11.27 -11.49
N LEU A 51 5.08 -10.52 -10.45
CA LEU A 51 4.72 -9.12 -10.21
C LEU A 51 3.20 -8.87 -10.03
N VAL A 52 2.44 -9.93 -9.81
CA VAL A 52 1.02 -9.93 -9.46
C VAL A 52 0.89 -10.56 -8.07
N VAL A 53 -0.18 -10.22 -7.36
CA VAL A 53 -0.47 -10.80 -6.04
C VAL A 53 -1.87 -11.32 -6.14
N THR A 54 -2.01 -12.64 -6.18
CA THR A 54 -3.31 -13.29 -6.18
C THR A 54 -3.98 -13.14 -4.81
N GLU A 55 -5.29 -13.37 -4.75
CA GLU A 55 -5.99 -13.35 -3.47
C GLU A 55 -5.46 -14.43 -2.50
N ALA A 56 -5.04 -15.58 -3.02
CA ALA A 56 -4.48 -16.66 -2.21
C ALA A 56 -3.15 -16.22 -1.58
N GLU A 57 -2.22 -15.71 -2.39
CA GLU A 57 -0.92 -15.21 -1.88
C GLU A 57 -1.08 -14.06 -0.90
N TYR A 58 -2.02 -13.14 -1.14
CA TYR A 58 -2.31 -12.06 -0.19
C TYR A 58 -2.85 -12.60 1.14
N ARG A 59 -3.76 -13.59 1.09
CA ARG A 59 -4.30 -14.23 2.31
C ARG A 59 -3.20 -14.96 3.08
N ASP A 60 -2.36 -15.70 2.38
CA ASP A 60 -1.26 -16.46 2.97
C ASP A 60 -0.22 -15.51 3.61
N ALA A 61 0.11 -14.40 2.94
CA ALA A 61 0.99 -13.37 3.49
C ALA A 61 0.42 -12.72 4.78
N VAL A 62 -0.88 -12.41 4.79
CA VAL A 62 -1.55 -11.86 6.00
C VAL A 62 -1.58 -12.88 7.13
N ASP A 63 -1.80 -14.15 6.83
CA ASP A 63 -1.77 -15.23 7.82
C ASP A 63 -0.36 -15.50 8.35
N ALA A 64 0.67 -15.44 7.51
CA ALA A 64 2.06 -15.54 7.91
C ALA A 64 2.46 -14.38 8.84
N ALA A 65 2.09 -13.14 8.50
CA ALA A 65 2.31 -11.98 9.36
C ALA A 65 1.59 -12.13 10.71
N ARG A 66 0.34 -12.59 10.69
CA ARG A 66 -0.46 -12.86 11.90
C ARG A 66 0.20 -13.91 12.79
N THR A 67 0.66 -15.00 12.20
CA THR A 67 1.32 -16.10 12.89
C THR A 67 2.65 -15.64 13.49
N CYS A 68 3.46 -14.88 12.76
CA CYS A 68 4.70 -14.27 13.26
C CYS A 68 4.45 -13.43 14.53
N ILE A 69 3.42 -12.57 14.50
CA ILE A 69 3.03 -11.75 15.65
C ILE A 69 2.55 -12.61 16.82
N GLN A 70 1.78 -13.66 16.54
CA GLN A 70 1.33 -14.62 17.55
C GLN A 70 2.49 -15.35 18.22
N ASP A 71 3.43 -15.86 17.43
CA ASP A 71 4.61 -16.60 17.90
C ASP A 71 5.56 -15.71 18.72
N ALA A 72 5.56 -14.41 18.45
CA ALA A 72 6.27 -13.42 19.26
C ALA A 72 5.56 -13.08 20.59
N GLY A 73 4.44 -13.74 20.91
CA GLY A 73 3.77 -13.66 22.20
C GLY A 73 2.60 -12.67 22.28
N TRP A 74 2.15 -12.12 21.15
CA TRP A 74 0.96 -11.28 21.10
C TRP A 74 -0.31 -12.11 21.00
N GLY A 75 -1.40 -11.62 21.61
CA GLY A 75 -2.74 -12.13 21.31
C GLY A 75 -3.22 -11.60 19.97
N VAL A 76 -3.62 -12.48 19.06
CA VAL A 76 -4.11 -12.09 17.72
C VAL A 76 -5.56 -12.54 17.50
N GLY A 77 -6.39 -11.61 17.04
CA GLY A 77 -7.78 -11.87 16.64
C GLY A 77 -7.89 -12.62 15.31
N PRO A 78 -9.12 -12.89 14.84
CA PRO A 78 -9.34 -13.46 13.51
C PRO A 78 -8.94 -12.49 12.39
N ILE A 79 -8.65 -13.03 11.20
CA ILE A 79 -8.46 -12.23 9.99
C ILE A 79 -9.84 -11.79 9.48
N GLU A 80 -10.02 -10.48 9.34
CA GLU A 80 -11.27 -9.86 8.91
C GLU A 80 -11.02 -8.93 7.72
N ARG A 81 -12.11 -8.63 6.99
CA ARG A 81 -12.06 -7.60 5.95
C ARG A 81 -11.98 -6.23 6.61
N GLN A 82 -11.01 -5.45 6.16
CA GLN A 82 -10.85 -4.06 6.51
C GLN A 82 -11.37 -3.17 5.36
N HIS A 83 -11.16 -1.86 5.49
CA HIS A 83 -11.57 -0.89 4.48
C HIS A 83 -11.13 -1.29 3.05
N GLY A 84 -12.12 -1.39 2.15
CA GLY A 84 -11.91 -1.76 0.76
C GLY A 84 -11.73 -3.26 0.57
N ASN A 85 -10.64 -3.65 -0.10
CA ASN A 85 -10.31 -5.05 -0.41
C ASN A 85 -9.14 -5.56 0.45
N GLN A 86 -8.94 -4.99 1.63
CA GLN A 86 -7.82 -5.34 2.51
C GLN A 86 -8.25 -6.35 3.57
N LEU A 87 -7.29 -7.17 4.01
CA LEU A 87 -7.44 -8.04 5.16
C LEU A 87 -6.58 -7.50 6.30
N GLY A 88 -7.02 -7.72 7.53
CA GLY A 88 -6.27 -7.39 8.72
C GLY A 88 -6.80 -8.14 9.93
N PHE A 89 -6.08 -8.01 11.04
CA PHE A 89 -6.43 -8.63 12.31
C PHE A 89 -6.07 -7.67 13.44
N GLN A 90 -6.73 -7.82 14.59
CA GLN A 90 -6.39 -7.07 15.78
C GLN A 90 -5.28 -7.80 16.54
N SER A 91 -4.31 -7.08 17.08
CA SER A 91 -3.34 -7.59 18.03
C SER A 91 -3.56 -6.96 19.41
N SER A 92 -3.20 -7.70 20.45
CA SER A 92 -3.36 -7.29 21.85
C SER A 92 -2.22 -7.87 22.67
N TYR A 93 -1.93 -7.22 23.79
CA TYR A 93 -0.92 -7.69 24.74
C TYR A 93 -1.39 -7.43 26.17
N SER A 94 -1.10 -8.37 27.07
CA SER A 94 -1.59 -8.37 28.45
C SER A 94 -0.49 -8.48 29.52
N GLY A 95 0.79 -8.33 29.15
CA GLY A 95 1.91 -8.28 30.10
C GLY A 95 2.24 -6.86 30.58
N ASP A 96 3.15 -6.77 31.56
CA ASP A 96 3.51 -5.51 32.22
C ASP A 96 4.26 -4.50 31.33
N ALA A 97 4.90 -4.98 30.26
CA ALA A 97 5.52 -4.14 29.23
C ALA A 97 5.24 -4.74 27.85
N PRO A 98 4.66 -3.99 26.89
CA PRO A 98 4.39 -4.50 25.54
C PRO A 98 5.68 -5.00 24.88
N PRO A 99 5.62 -6.05 24.05
CA PRO A 99 6.74 -6.42 23.19
C PRO A 99 7.10 -5.20 22.36
N ALA A 100 8.38 -5.04 22.03
CA ALA A 100 8.84 -3.89 21.26
C ALA A 100 8.07 -3.80 19.94
N ASP A 101 7.63 -2.60 19.55
CA ASP A 101 6.97 -2.34 18.26
C ASP A 101 7.82 -2.84 17.06
N GLU A 102 9.13 -2.94 17.26
CA GLU A 102 10.11 -3.54 16.36
C GLU A 102 9.76 -4.96 15.93
N VAL A 103 9.10 -5.75 16.79
CA VAL A 103 8.65 -7.11 16.47
C VAL A 103 7.52 -7.08 15.45
N MET A 104 6.54 -6.20 15.65
CA MET A 104 5.42 -6.02 14.71
C MET A 104 5.95 -5.54 13.36
N GLN A 105 6.89 -4.59 13.39
CA GLN A 105 7.55 -4.07 12.20
C GLN A 105 8.33 -5.16 11.46
N ALA A 106 9.10 -6.00 12.18
CA ALA A 106 9.85 -7.09 11.58
C ALA A 106 8.94 -8.14 10.90
N CYS A 107 7.82 -8.51 11.54
CA CYS A 107 6.83 -9.40 10.92
C CYS A 107 6.21 -8.76 9.66
N ASN A 108 5.92 -7.46 9.70
CA ASN A 108 5.41 -6.76 8.53
C ASN A 108 6.46 -6.67 7.40
N ASP A 109 7.71 -6.38 7.75
CA ASP A 109 8.83 -6.30 6.81
C ASP A 109 9.15 -7.62 6.16
N GLU A 110 8.98 -8.74 6.89
CA GLU A 110 9.18 -10.07 6.34
C GLU A 110 8.05 -10.49 5.40
N PHE A 111 6.78 -10.16 5.70
CA PHE A 111 5.65 -10.79 5.01
C PHE A 111 4.77 -9.84 4.19
N MET A 112 4.78 -8.53 4.44
CA MET A 112 3.72 -7.63 3.94
C MET A 112 4.21 -6.32 3.30
N THR A 113 5.42 -5.85 3.61
CA THR A 113 5.90 -4.51 3.23
C THR A 113 5.75 -4.19 1.73
N GLN A 114 6.03 -5.14 0.84
CA GLN A 114 5.90 -4.96 -0.61
C GLN A 114 4.63 -5.60 -1.18
N ILE A 115 4.20 -6.73 -0.62
CA ILE A 115 2.96 -7.42 -1.03
C ILE A 115 1.72 -6.53 -0.83
N GLY A 116 1.61 -5.86 0.32
CA GLY A 116 0.45 -5.03 0.67
C GLY A 116 0.18 -3.89 -0.31
N PRO A 117 1.18 -3.00 -0.59
CA PRO A 117 1.02 -1.93 -1.56
C PRO A 117 0.68 -2.45 -2.97
N ILE A 118 1.33 -3.52 -3.42
CA ILE A 118 1.07 -4.13 -4.73
C ILE A 118 -0.37 -4.65 -4.80
N TRP A 119 -0.85 -5.38 -3.79
CA TRP A 119 -2.24 -5.82 -3.69
C TRP A 119 -3.24 -4.66 -3.78
N VAL A 120 -3.03 -3.61 -2.98
CA VAL A 120 -3.89 -2.41 -2.98
C VAL A 120 -3.92 -1.74 -4.35
N SER A 121 -2.77 -1.65 -5.03
CA SER A 121 -2.67 -1.03 -6.36
C SER A 121 -3.45 -1.80 -7.44
N GLN A 122 -3.56 -3.13 -7.32
CA GLN A 122 -4.25 -3.98 -8.29
C GLN A 122 -5.77 -3.86 -8.23
N ARG A 123 -6.32 -3.45 -7.07
CA ARG A 123 -7.77 -3.33 -6.83
C ARG A 123 -8.54 -4.63 -7.04
N THR A 124 -7.85 -5.76 -6.95
CA THR A 124 -8.45 -7.09 -6.96
C THR A 124 -9.50 -7.16 -5.85
N LYS A 125 -10.70 -7.64 -6.17
CA LYS A 125 -11.76 -7.82 -5.16
C LYS A 125 -11.50 -9.10 -4.41
N LEU A 126 -11.52 -9.02 -3.08
CA LEU A 126 -11.56 -10.20 -2.24
C LEU A 126 -12.87 -10.97 -2.49
N THR A 127 -12.78 -12.20 -2.97
CA THR A 127 -13.92 -13.10 -3.05
C THR A 127 -14.38 -13.50 -1.64
N SER A 128 -15.69 -13.68 -1.44
CA SER A 128 -16.21 -14.25 -0.19
C SER A 128 -15.60 -15.64 -0.01
N HIS A 129 -15.01 -15.91 1.15
CA HIS A 129 -14.47 -17.23 1.49
C HIS A 129 -15.60 -18.27 1.27
N PRO A 130 -15.35 -19.40 0.60
CA PRO A 130 -16.31 -20.49 0.55
C PRO A 130 -16.64 -21.04 1.94
#